data_AF-A0A845F6U7-F1
#
_entry.id   AF-A0A845F6U7-F1
#
_cell.length_a   1.000
_cell.length_b   1.000
_cell.length_c   1.000
_cell.angle_alpha   90.00
_cell.angle_beta   90.00
_cell.angle_gamma   90.00
#
_symmetry.space_group_name_H-M   'P 1'
#
loop_
_entity.id
_entity.type
_entity.pdbx_description
1 polymer ?
#
loop_
_entity_poly.entity_id
_entity_poly.type
_entity_poly.pdbx_seq_one_letter_code
_entity_poly.pdbx_strand_id
1 'polypeptide(L)'
;MSKSEFEKFLSDSFKEGITFRELRLSEKEVSDLMSHYPSAIIRRTSEVNDALKKSWYEVHLSPMHRKPENLDSIRQENIRLKRELETLKKMKN
;
A
#
# COMPACT_ATOMS: atom_id res chain seq x y z
N MET A 1 -22.33 -6.28 6.52
CA MET A 1 -22.19 -5.70 7.87
C MET A 1 -23.06 -4.46 7.95
N SER A 2 -23.64 -4.19 9.11
CA SER A 2 -24.26 -2.90 9.41
C SER A 2 -23.20 -1.81 9.58
N LYS A 3 -23.63 -0.54 9.58
CA LYS A 3 -22.73 0.61 9.71
C LYS A 3 -21.96 0.59 11.04
N SER A 4 -22.65 0.32 12.16
CA SER A 4 -22.04 0.28 13.49
C SER A 4 -21.06 -0.88 13.65
N GLU A 5 -21.37 -2.05 13.08
CA GLU A 5 -20.44 -3.19 13.07
C GLU A 5 -19.17 -2.86 12.27
N PHE A 6 -19.30 -2.14 11.16
CA PHE A 6 -18.16 -1.76 10.34
C PHE A 6 -17.29 -0.69 11.02
N GLU A 7 -17.88 0.32 11.65
CA GLU A 7 -17.14 1.33 12.44
C GLU A 7 -16.35 0.68 13.58
N LYS A 8 -16.97 -0.27 14.31
CA LYS A 8 -16.27 -1.03 15.34
C LYS A 8 -15.11 -1.84 14.76
N PHE A 9 -15.35 -2.53 13.64
CA PHE A 9 -14.31 -3.28 12.94
C PHE A 9 -13.12 -2.38 12.54
N LEU A 10 -13.37 -1.18 12.02
CA LEU A 10 -12.31 -0.23 11.69
C LEU A 10 -11.55 0.23 12.93
N SER A 11 -12.26 0.62 13.99
CA SER A 11 -11.65 1.03 15.26
C SER A 11 -10.76 -0.08 15.84
N ASP A 12 -11.23 -1.33 15.82
CA ASP A 12 -10.46 -2.48 16.32
C ASP A 12 -9.26 -2.80 15.42
N SER A 13 -9.37 -2.56 14.11
CA SER A 13 -8.29 -2.83 13.14
C SER A 13 -7.10 -1.87 13.26
N PHE A 14 -7.37 -0.62 13.65
CA PHE A 14 -6.39 0.48 13.72
C PHE A 14 -6.16 1.02 15.13
N LYS A 15 -6.58 0.29 16.17
CA LYS A 15 -6.28 0.63 17.56
C LYS A 15 -4.77 0.59 17.84
N GLU A 16 -4.38 1.13 18.99
CA GLU A 16 -3.00 1.03 19.52
C GLU A 16 -1.92 1.63 18.59
N GLY A 17 -2.29 2.64 17.79
CA GLY A 17 -1.36 3.34 16.91
C GLY A 17 -1.04 2.59 15.61
N ILE A 18 -1.77 1.52 15.29
CA ILE A 18 -1.64 0.83 14.01
C ILE A 18 -2.13 1.76 12.90
N THR A 19 -1.25 2.07 11.94
CA THR A 19 -1.57 2.95 10.80
C THR A 19 -1.62 2.21 9.47
N PHE A 20 -1.28 0.92 9.45
CA PHE A 20 -1.29 0.08 8.26
C PHE A 20 -1.97 -1.27 8.53
N ARG A 21 -2.88 -1.67 7.63
CA ARG A 21 -3.52 -2.99 7.64
C ARG A 21 -3.87 -3.45 6.23
N GLU A 22 -3.86 -4.76 6.03
CA GLU A 22 -4.55 -5.40 4.92
C GLU A 22 -5.96 -5.82 5.38
N LEU A 23 -6.99 -5.33 4.67
CA LEU A 23 -8.39 -5.56 5.00
C LEU A 23 -9.13 -6.19 3.80
N ARG A 24 -10.04 -7.13 4.09
CA ARG A 24 -10.93 -7.72 3.07
C ARG A 24 -12.25 -6.97 3.04
N LEU A 25 -12.42 -6.13 2.03
CA LEU A 25 -13.52 -5.17 1.94
C LEU A 25 -14.30 -5.34 0.62
N SER A 26 -15.58 -5.01 0.66
CA SER A 26 -16.39 -4.72 -0.51
C SER A 26 -16.19 -3.26 -0.95
N GLU A 27 -16.57 -2.92 -2.19
CA GLU A 27 -16.50 -1.53 -2.68
C GLU A 27 -17.26 -0.53 -1.80
N LYS A 28 -18.41 -0.95 -1.26
CA LYS A 28 -19.20 -0.14 -0.32
C LYS A 28 -18.41 0.14 0.96
N GLU A 29 -17.82 -0.90 1.54
CA GLU A 29 -17.00 -0.77 2.75
C GLU A 29 -15.74 0.08 2.50
N VAL A 30 -15.16 0.05 1.29
CA VAL A 30 -14.06 0.96 0.91
C VAL A 30 -14.53 2.42 0.90
N SER A 31 -15.72 2.70 0.37
CA SER A 31 -16.30 4.04 0.34
C SER A 31 -16.63 4.55 1.76
N ASP A 32 -17.16 3.66 2.61
CA ASP A 32 -17.40 3.96 4.02
C ASP A 32 -16.07 4.21 4.77
N LEU A 33 -15.02 3.44 4.47
CA LEU A 33 -13.67 3.64 5.04
C LEU A 33 -13.10 4.99 4.65
N MET A 34 -13.17 5.38 3.36
CA MET A 34 -12.70 6.69 2.91
C MET A 34 -13.49 7.84 3.55
N SER A 35 -14.77 7.63 3.85
CA SER A 35 -15.57 8.63 4.55
C SER A 35 -15.14 8.79 6.01
N HIS A 36 -14.73 7.69 6.66
CA HIS A 36 -14.28 7.68 8.06
C HIS A 36 -12.82 8.13 8.21
N TYR A 37 -11.96 7.80 7.24
CA TYR A 37 -10.55 8.20 7.18
C TYR A 37 -10.25 8.87 5.82
N PRO A 38 -10.62 10.16 5.63
CA PRO A 38 -10.48 10.85 4.34
C PRO A 38 -9.04 10.96 3.82
N SER A 39 -8.05 10.89 4.71
CA SER A 39 -6.63 10.93 4.36
C SER A 39 -6.01 9.55 4.08
N ALA A 40 -6.79 8.47 4.18
CA ALA A 40 -6.26 7.12 4.03
C ALA A 40 -5.84 6.84 2.58
N ILE A 41 -4.71 6.18 2.41
CA ILE A 41 -4.28 5.64 1.11
C ILE A 41 -4.74 4.19 1.06
N ILE A 42 -5.56 3.86 0.05
CA ILE A 42 -6.13 2.53 -0.12
C ILE A 42 -5.68 1.96 -1.47
N ARG A 43 -5.08 0.77 -1.46
CA ARG A 43 -4.63 0.07 -2.67
C ARG A 43 -5.22 -1.34 -2.70
N ARG A 44 -5.96 -1.67 -3.77
CA ARG A 44 -6.42 -3.04 -4.01
C ARG A 44 -5.23 -3.94 -4.34
N THR A 45 -5.11 -5.09 -3.68
CA THR A 45 -4.00 -6.05 -3.87
C THR A 45 -4.44 -7.39 -4.46
N SER A 46 -5.74 -7.60 -4.64
CA SER A 46 -6.28 -8.79 -5.31
C SER A 46 -7.47 -8.44 -6.19
N GLU A 47 -7.70 -9.24 -7.22
CA GLU A 47 -8.91 -9.15 -8.03
C GLU A 47 -10.12 -9.74 -7.26
N VAL A 48 -11.32 -9.26 -7.57
CA VAL A 48 -12.58 -9.74 -6.96
C VAL A 48 -12.74 -11.22 -7.30
N ASN A 49 -12.59 -12.10 -6.31
CA ASN A 49 -12.52 -13.54 -6.56
C ASN A 49 -13.39 -14.38 -5.62
N ASP A 50 -14.42 -13.79 -5.00
CA ASP A 50 -15.30 -14.56 -4.12
C ASP A 50 -16.80 -14.28 -4.33
N ALA A 51 -17.61 -15.21 -3.80
CA ALA A 51 -19.07 -15.12 -3.78
C ALA A 51 -19.61 -13.91 -2.99
N LEU A 52 -18.76 -13.25 -2.19
CA LEU A 52 -19.11 -12.11 -1.33
C LEU A 52 -18.73 -10.76 -1.97
N LYS A 53 -18.16 -10.76 -3.19
CA LYS A 53 -17.68 -9.58 -3.91
C LYS A 53 -16.72 -8.72 -3.09
N LYS A 54 -15.85 -9.37 -2.31
CA LYS A 54 -14.80 -8.69 -1.54
C LYS A 54 -13.42 -8.89 -2.17
N SER A 55 -12.56 -7.88 -2.00
CA SER A 55 -11.15 -7.92 -2.38
C SER A 55 -10.27 -7.57 -1.19
N TRP A 56 -9.00 -7.95 -1.24
CA TRP A 56 -7.98 -7.46 -0.32
C TRP A 56 -7.52 -6.06 -0.70
N TYR A 57 -7.37 -5.23 0.32
CA TYR A 57 -6.90 -3.86 0.24
C TYR A 57 -5.82 -3.61 1.28
N GLU A 58 -4.72 -3.02 0.86
CA GLU A 58 -3.81 -2.32 1.76
C GLU A 58 -4.39 -0.96 2.11
N VAL A 59 -4.43 -0.64 3.40
CA VAL A 59 -4.96 0.61 3.94
C VAL A 59 -3.91 1.26 4.82
N HIS A 60 -3.55 2.49 4.51
CA HIS A 60 -2.66 3.35 5.30
C HIS A 60 -3.43 4.57 5.81
N LEU A 61 -3.65 4.69 7.13
CA LEU A 61 -4.42 5.81 7.71
C LEU A 61 -3.65 7.13 7.77
N SER A 62 -2.33 7.03 7.95
CA SER A 62 -1.45 8.16 7.78
C SER A 62 -0.88 8.07 6.37
N PRO A 63 -0.89 9.15 5.58
CA PRO A 63 0.08 9.30 4.51
C PRO A 63 1.42 9.37 5.22
N MET A 64 1.97 8.21 5.58
CA MET A 64 3.35 8.13 6.00
C MET A 64 4.06 8.83 4.85
N HIS A 65 4.69 9.96 5.17
CA HIS A 65 5.64 10.55 4.29
C HIS A 65 6.76 9.51 4.19
N ARG A 66 6.53 8.43 3.43
CA ARG A 66 7.59 7.88 2.61
C ARG A 66 7.89 9.03 1.68
N LYS A 67 8.66 9.99 2.18
CA LYS A 67 9.53 10.74 1.30
C LYS A 67 10.15 9.67 0.42
N PRO A 68 10.20 9.85 -0.90
CA PRO A 68 10.99 9.00 -1.77
C PRO A 68 12.49 9.22 -1.49
N GLU A 69 12.91 9.33 -0.22
CA GLU A 69 14.25 9.63 0.27
C GLU A 69 15.28 8.61 -0.21
N ASN A 70 14.83 7.50 -0.82
CA ASN A 70 15.72 6.56 -1.48
C ASN A 70 15.45 6.24 -2.95
N LEU A 71 14.40 6.76 -3.61
CA LEU A 71 14.19 6.38 -5.02
C LEU A 71 15.25 7.00 -5.94
N ASP A 72 15.61 8.26 -5.70
CA ASP A 72 16.61 8.94 -6.52
C ASP A 72 18.03 8.43 -6.23
N SER A 73 18.35 8.14 -4.96
CA SER A 73 19.62 7.50 -4.60
C SER A 73 19.74 6.09 -5.19
N ILE A 74 18.67 5.27 -5.12
CA ILE A 74 18.62 3.94 -5.75
C ILE A 74 18.74 4.05 -7.28
N ARG A 75 18.11 5.04 -7.92
CA ARG A 75 18.23 5.27 -9.37
C ARG A 75 19.66 5.66 -9.77
N GLN A 76 20.28 6.57 -9.02
CA GLN A 76 21.66 6.98 -9.26
C GLN A 76 22.63 5.81 -9.11
N GLU A 77 22.46 5.00 -8.06
CA GLU A 77 23.28 3.82 -7.82
C GLU A 77 23.12 2.78 -8.94
N ASN A 78 21.89 2.53 -9.41
CA ASN A 78 21.65 1.65 -10.55
C ASN A 78 22.33 2.14 -11.85
N ILE A 79 22.33 3.46 -12.08
CA ILE A 79 23.03 4.04 -13.24
C ILE A 79 24.54 3.82 -13.10
N ARG A 80 25.10 4.02 -11.89
CA ARG A 80 26.52 3.78 -11.60
C ARG A 80 26.91 2.33 -11.86
N LEU A 81 26.19 1.38 -11.26
CA LEU A 81 26.44 -0.05 -11.41
C LEU A 81 26.32 -0.52 -12.87
N LYS A 82 25.34 -0.01 -13.63
CA LYS A 82 25.22 -0.33 -15.06
C LYS A 82 26.45 0.10 -15.86
N ARG A 83 27.01 1.27 -15.60
CA ARG A 83 28.23 1.77 -16.27
C ARG A 83 29.46 0.92 -15.93
N GLU A 84 29.58 0.54 -14.66
CA GLU A 84 30.67 -0.31 -14.19
C GLU A 84 30.61 -1.70 -14.83
N LEU A 85 29.42 -2.32 -14.88
CA LEU A 85 29.22 -3.60 -15.56
C LEU A 85 29.56 -3.55 -17.05
N GLU A 86 29.15 -2.49 -17.76
CA GLU A 86 29.50 -2.32 -19.18
C GLU A 86 31.01 -2.15 -19.38
N THR A 87 31.71 -1.51 -18.45
CA THR A 87 33.17 -1.36 -18.49
C THR A 87 33.86 -2.71 -18.27
N LEU A 88 33.42 -3.46 -17.25
CA LEU A 88 33.97 -4.79 -16.94
C LEU A 88 33.71 -5.80 -18.07
N LYS A 89 32.55 -5.75 -18.74
CA LYS A 89 32.27 -6.57 -19.92
C LYS A 89 33.24 -6.28 -21.06
N LYS A 90 33.56 -5.00 -21.30
CA LYS A 90 34.53 -4.59 -22.34
C LYS A 90 35.96 -4.98 -22.00
N MET A 91 36.32 -5.07 -20.73
CA MET A 91 37.64 -5.52 -20.27
C MET A 91 37.81 -7.05 -20.29
N LYS A 92 36.70 -7.80 -20.34
CA LYS A 92 36.69 -9.27 -20.39
C LYS A 92 36.65 -9.85 -21.81
N ASN A 93 36.50 -8.99 -22.83
CA ASN A 93 36.61 -9.32 -24.24
C ASN A 93 37.95 -8.80 -24.79
#